data_AF-A0A2D6VIG4-F1
#
_entry.id   AF-A0A2D6VIG4-F1
#
_cell.length_a   1.000
_cell.length_b   1.000
_cell.length_c   1.000
_cell.angle_alpha   90.00
_cell.angle_beta   90.00
_cell.angle_gamma   90.00
#
_symmetry.space_group_name_H-M   'P 1'
#
loop_
_entity.id
_entity.type
_entity.pdbx_description
1 polymer ?
#
loop_
_entity_poly.entity_id
_entity_poly.type
_entity_poly.pdbx_seq_one_letter_code
_entity_poly.pdbx_strand_id
1 'polypeptide(L)'
;MNKHFLILILIIFLPWDSKSEIKKSVSESGDQQFNLLILGGGYSASGNEVSLESNVRYLHRQKNEIGLSNFKTRTLFSDGVDSTRDIKYKDPSFSVPEPNLILAEIFGSTRGIYNQYRNHRLKADGMSSIKEFDDWLKDVNASSKRTSNLIYFTGHGGKGEKKTPQNTTAYLWNNYKFRVSDFTKKLDTLPSDQTFILVMVQCYSGGFANFIFREGDSKKGLHPQVRAGFFATVHDRVAAGCTPDIREENYQEYSTHFWEALCGESRIGKKIQKPDFNGDGSTSLTEAHAYVVIHSNTIDIPIKTSDVFLRRFSSFDPPKEEDALNKIIKNAKDLLSGTDSNSSKREDSPNDWIFRKDPISKILLSASPESKAIIQTLAQRLSIQDEEVFEKAENKIKEIKKRREELAKAKREKEEEKKKLKNKIKTRLLKEWPELGNIQHPAVDLLKQPEGSSKIITLANQDNEWSDYKKRRDESAQIENKRFKLEKTQVLAMRLTHEIENVVLRVALPKINSPDIIERYTLIEELEKTILRQSKD
;
A
#
# COMPACT_ATOMS: atom_id res chain seq x y z
N MET A 1 -25.06 -46.01 -56.98
CA MET A 1 -25.86 -44.85 -56.50
C MET A 1 -26.08 -45.01 -55.00
N ASN A 2 -25.63 -44.00 -54.25
CA ASN A 2 -25.57 -43.74 -52.78
C ASN A 2 -26.39 -44.66 -51.86
N LYS A 3 -25.83 -45.40 -50.87
CA LYS A 3 -24.93 -45.11 -49.72
C LYS A 3 -25.49 -44.16 -48.65
N HIS A 4 -25.60 -44.74 -47.45
CA HIS A 4 -26.05 -44.24 -46.15
C HIS A 4 -25.45 -42.91 -45.71
N PHE A 5 -26.26 -42.10 -45.01
CA PHE A 5 -25.76 -41.20 -43.96
C PHE A 5 -26.84 -41.05 -42.87
N LEU A 6 -26.54 -41.59 -41.69
CA LEU A 6 -27.33 -41.42 -40.47
C LEU A 6 -26.61 -40.33 -39.65
N ILE A 7 -27.22 -39.16 -39.45
CA ILE A 7 -26.68 -38.12 -38.57
C ILE A 7 -27.39 -38.23 -37.22
N LEU A 8 -26.68 -38.76 -36.22
CA LEU A 8 -27.04 -38.67 -34.81
C LEU A 8 -26.57 -37.31 -34.28
N ILE A 9 -27.50 -36.42 -33.93
CA ILE A 9 -27.20 -35.20 -33.18
C ILE A 9 -27.29 -35.55 -31.69
N LEU A 10 -26.14 -35.73 -31.04
CA LEU A 10 -26.04 -35.78 -29.58
C LEU A 10 -25.91 -34.33 -29.08
N ILE A 11 -27.00 -33.77 -28.56
CA ILE A 11 -26.93 -32.56 -27.71
C ILE A 11 -26.65 -33.07 -26.29
N ILE A 12 -25.38 -33.02 -25.90
CA ILE A 12 -24.98 -33.20 -24.51
C ILE A 12 -25.14 -31.84 -23.83
N PHE A 13 -26.23 -31.65 -23.09
CA PHE A 13 -26.30 -30.62 -22.05
C PHE A 13 -25.50 -31.12 -20.84
N LEU A 14 -24.25 -30.66 -20.71
CA LEU A 14 -23.54 -30.72 -19.43
C LEU A 14 -23.86 -29.43 -18.65
N PRO A 15 -24.34 -29.51 -17.40
CA PRO A 15 -24.40 -28.34 -16.54
C PRO A 15 -22.96 -27.92 -16.20
N TRP A 16 -22.56 -26.75 -16.68
CA TRP A 16 -21.32 -26.09 -16.26
C TRP A 16 -21.49 -25.63 -14.82
N ASP A 17 -21.08 -26.47 -13.87
CA ASP A 17 -21.13 -26.16 -12.44
C ASP A 17 -19.82 -25.49 -11.98
N SER A 18 -19.70 -24.19 -12.24
CA SER A 18 -18.54 -23.35 -11.86
C SER A 18 -18.28 -23.31 -10.35
N LYS A 19 -19.27 -23.69 -9.53
CA LYS A 19 -19.17 -23.68 -8.07
C LYS A 19 -18.28 -24.80 -7.51
N SER A 20 -18.03 -25.87 -8.28
CA SER A 20 -17.30 -27.05 -7.79
C SER A 20 -15.78 -27.00 -8.02
N GLU A 21 -15.32 -26.31 -9.08
CA GLU A 21 -13.88 -26.24 -9.40
C GLU A 21 -13.11 -25.20 -8.58
N ILE A 22 -13.74 -24.10 -8.18
CA ILE A 22 -13.07 -23.05 -7.41
C ILE A 22 -12.87 -23.46 -5.95
N LYS A 23 -13.81 -24.23 -5.36
CA LYS A 23 -13.65 -24.82 -4.02
C LYS A 23 -12.48 -25.81 -3.90
N LYS A 24 -11.94 -26.31 -5.02
CA LYS A 24 -10.76 -27.18 -5.07
C LYS A 24 -9.44 -26.44 -5.34
N SER A 25 -9.45 -25.12 -5.56
CA SER A 25 -8.34 -24.43 -6.25
C SER A 25 -7.17 -23.93 -5.38
N VAL A 26 -7.12 -24.25 -4.10
CA VAL A 26 -5.97 -23.88 -3.23
C VAL A 26 -5.41 -25.07 -2.43
N SER A 27 -6.02 -26.26 -2.51
CA SER A 27 -5.44 -27.44 -1.87
C SER A 27 -5.74 -28.72 -2.63
N GLU A 28 -4.66 -29.38 -3.06
CA GLU A 28 -4.62 -30.79 -3.50
C GLU A 28 -5.00 -31.11 -4.96
N SER A 29 -4.42 -30.39 -5.93
CA SER A 29 -4.12 -31.01 -7.23
C SER A 29 -2.62 -30.90 -7.52
N GLY A 30 -1.97 -32.02 -7.89
CA GLY A 30 -0.52 -32.10 -8.13
C GLY A 30 0.00 -31.29 -9.33
N ASP A 31 -0.85 -30.46 -9.93
CA ASP A 31 -0.62 -29.74 -11.17
C ASP A 31 -0.67 -28.20 -11.03
N GLN A 32 -0.57 -27.69 -9.80
CA GLN A 32 -0.46 -26.25 -9.51
C GLN A 32 0.96 -25.88 -9.09
N GLN A 33 1.52 -24.83 -9.71
CA GLN A 33 2.80 -24.25 -9.32
C GLN A 33 2.59 -22.94 -8.56
N PHE A 34 3.29 -22.79 -7.43
CA PHE A 34 3.26 -21.57 -6.62
C PHE A 34 4.56 -20.78 -6.81
N ASN A 35 4.44 -19.53 -7.23
CA ASN A 35 5.58 -18.64 -7.46
C ASN A 35 5.53 -17.45 -6.50
N LEU A 36 6.69 -17.09 -5.94
CA LEU A 36 6.88 -15.88 -5.14
C LEU A 36 7.89 -14.98 -5.84
N LEU A 37 7.47 -13.80 -6.26
CA LEU A 37 8.37 -12.75 -6.70
C LEU A 37 8.50 -11.69 -5.60
N ILE A 38 9.72 -11.41 -5.19
CA ILE A 38 10.03 -10.30 -4.30
C ILE A 38 10.74 -9.23 -5.13
N LEU A 39 10.16 -8.04 -5.21
CA LEU A 39 10.75 -6.84 -5.81
C LEU A 39 11.04 -5.84 -4.68
N GLY A 40 12.31 -5.55 -4.43
CA GLY A 40 12.69 -4.71 -3.31
C GLY A 40 13.76 -3.67 -3.63
N GLY A 41 13.92 -2.74 -2.69
CA GLY A 41 15.00 -1.78 -2.69
C GLY A 41 14.64 -0.42 -3.28
N GLY A 42 15.63 0.46 -3.27
CA GLY A 42 15.53 1.84 -3.72
C GLY A 42 15.72 2.03 -5.21
N TYR A 43 15.52 3.28 -5.66
CA TYR A 43 15.75 3.67 -7.05
C TYR A 43 17.22 4.00 -7.37
N SER A 44 18.03 4.22 -6.34
CA SER A 44 19.48 4.39 -6.38
C SER A 44 20.01 4.24 -4.95
N ALA A 45 21.33 4.21 -4.76
CA ALA A 45 21.92 4.13 -3.42
C ALA A 45 21.36 5.20 -2.47
N SER A 46 21.18 6.43 -2.96
CA SER A 46 20.64 7.55 -2.16
C SER A 46 19.16 7.39 -1.76
N GLY A 47 18.43 6.47 -2.38
CA GLY A 47 17.03 6.15 -2.11
C GLY A 47 16.81 4.69 -1.72
N ASN A 48 17.86 3.95 -1.32
CA ASN A 48 17.76 2.54 -0.94
C ASN A 48 18.06 2.39 0.55
N GLU A 49 17.06 2.68 1.36
CA GLU A 49 17.16 2.65 2.82
C GLU A 49 17.30 1.22 3.37
N VAL A 50 18.05 1.08 4.47
CA VAL A 50 18.21 -0.19 5.23
C VAL A 50 16.88 -0.84 5.64
N SER A 51 15.83 -0.04 5.86
CA SER A 51 14.49 -0.57 6.14
C SER A 51 13.92 -1.41 4.98
N LEU A 52 14.20 -1.06 3.72
CA LEU A 52 13.74 -1.82 2.56
C LEU A 52 14.43 -3.19 2.49
N GLU A 53 15.73 -3.24 2.83
CA GLU A 53 16.46 -4.50 2.98
C GLU A 53 15.89 -5.34 4.14
N SER A 54 15.63 -4.71 5.29
CA SER A 54 15.06 -5.39 6.46
C SER A 54 13.68 -5.99 6.17
N ASN A 55 12.85 -5.33 5.36
CA ASN A 55 11.55 -5.85 4.91
C ASN A 55 11.68 -7.20 4.18
N VAL A 56 12.59 -7.27 3.21
CA VAL A 56 12.85 -8.52 2.47
C VAL A 56 13.47 -9.59 3.38
N ARG A 57 14.43 -9.20 4.24
CA ARG A 57 15.01 -10.12 5.23
C ARG A 57 13.95 -10.69 6.17
N TYR A 58 12.99 -9.87 6.60
CA TYR A 58 11.93 -10.31 7.50
C TYR A 58 11.02 -11.36 6.84
N LEU A 59 10.60 -11.13 5.59
CA LEU A 59 9.84 -12.12 4.83
C LEU A 59 10.64 -13.43 4.66
N HIS A 60 11.94 -13.36 4.34
CA HIS A 60 12.78 -14.55 4.23
C HIS A 60 12.85 -15.35 5.54
N ARG A 61 12.97 -14.69 6.70
CA ARG A 61 12.99 -15.37 8.01
C ARG A 61 11.70 -16.13 8.28
N GLN A 62 10.56 -15.54 7.92
CA GLN A 62 9.23 -16.07 8.25
C GLN A 62 8.65 -16.97 7.16
N LYS A 63 9.32 -17.12 6.01
CA LYS A 63 8.80 -17.77 4.80
C LYS A 63 8.27 -19.18 5.07
N ASN A 64 8.95 -19.97 5.90
CA ASN A 64 8.51 -21.32 6.27
C ASN A 64 7.27 -21.27 7.17
N GLU A 65 7.29 -20.43 8.20
CA GLU A 65 6.18 -20.28 9.16
C GLU A 65 4.88 -19.84 8.49
N ILE A 66 4.95 -19.02 7.44
CA ILE A 66 3.78 -18.54 6.70
C ILE A 66 3.41 -19.42 5.49
N GLY A 67 3.97 -20.63 5.36
CA GLY A 67 3.58 -21.58 4.30
C GLY A 67 4.08 -21.23 2.89
N LEU A 68 5.12 -20.39 2.77
CA LEU A 68 5.71 -20.04 1.48
C LEU A 68 6.90 -20.93 1.10
N SER A 69 7.33 -21.87 1.95
CA SER A 69 8.49 -22.75 1.71
C SER A 69 8.48 -23.41 0.33
N ASN A 70 7.31 -23.93 -0.09
CA ASN A 70 7.10 -24.62 -1.37
C ASN A 70 6.99 -23.69 -2.59
N PHE A 71 7.03 -22.37 -2.40
CA PHE A 71 6.97 -21.42 -3.51
C PHE A 71 8.33 -21.31 -4.18
N LYS A 72 8.35 -21.47 -5.51
CA LYS A 72 9.50 -21.09 -6.33
C LYS A 72 9.71 -19.59 -6.19
N THR A 73 10.78 -19.20 -5.51
CA THR A 73 11.02 -17.80 -5.12
C THR A 73 12.10 -17.17 -5.98
N ARG A 74 11.85 -15.93 -6.41
CA ARG A 74 12.84 -15.06 -7.03
C ARG A 74 12.88 -13.72 -6.29
N THR A 75 14.06 -13.30 -5.87
CA THR A 75 14.31 -12.08 -5.11
C THR A 75 15.09 -11.11 -5.98
N LEU A 76 14.41 -10.08 -6.46
CA LEU A 76 14.99 -8.99 -7.23
C LEU A 76 15.13 -7.77 -6.31
N PHE A 77 16.36 -7.35 -6.01
CA PHE A 77 16.61 -6.31 -5.01
C PHE A 77 17.70 -5.36 -5.49
N SER A 78 17.47 -4.05 -5.35
CA SER A 78 18.42 -2.97 -5.68
C SER A 78 19.27 -3.26 -6.94
N ASP A 79 20.61 -3.19 -6.84
CA ASP A 79 21.61 -3.50 -7.88
C ASP A 79 21.89 -5.01 -8.04
N GLY A 80 21.22 -5.87 -7.28
CA GLY A 80 21.17 -7.31 -7.49
C GLY A 80 22.37 -8.06 -6.91
N VAL A 81 23.34 -8.38 -7.75
CA VAL A 81 24.55 -9.13 -7.34
C VAL A 81 25.80 -8.26 -7.33
N ASP A 82 25.65 -6.96 -7.61
CA ASP A 82 26.75 -6.02 -7.53
C ASP A 82 27.23 -5.88 -6.07
N SER A 83 28.54 -5.68 -5.90
CA SER A 83 29.17 -5.53 -4.60
C SER A 83 29.29 -4.06 -4.16
N THR A 84 28.75 -3.12 -4.95
CA THR A 84 28.81 -1.70 -4.64
C THR A 84 28.04 -1.32 -3.37
N ARG A 85 28.26 -0.10 -2.88
CA ARG A 85 27.57 0.41 -1.68
C ARG A 85 26.21 0.98 -2.09
N ASP A 86 25.18 0.16 -1.96
CA ASP A 86 23.83 0.48 -2.41
C ASP A 86 22.87 0.77 -1.25
N ILE A 87 23.14 0.36 -0.01
CA ILE A 87 22.27 0.58 1.16
C ILE A 87 22.65 1.85 1.91
N LYS A 88 21.67 2.74 2.06
CA LYS A 88 21.71 3.95 2.87
C LYS A 88 21.20 3.68 4.29
N TYR A 89 22.00 4.03 5.29
CA TYR A 89 21.63 3.93 6.69
C TYR A 89 22.17 5.12 7.51
N LYS A 90 21.63 5.31 8.71
CA LYS A 90 22.14 6.28 9.69
C LYS A 90 22.88 5.53 10.78
N ASP A 91 24.19 5.73 10.83
CA ASP A 91 25.04 5.18 11.89
C ASP A 91 24.91 6.04 13.16
N PRO A 92 24.42 5.51 14.29
CA PRO A 92 24.33 6.25 15.55
C PRO A 92 25.68 6.71 16.11
N SER A 93 26.77 6.02 15.75
CA SER A 93 28.14 6.37 16.18
C SER A 93 28.78 7.46 15.33
N PHE A 94 28.22 7.74 14.14
CA PHE A 94 28.73 8.78 13.25
C PHE A 94 28.18 10.16 13.64
N SER A 95 29.08 11.06 14.05
CA SER A 95 28.77 12.46 14.33
C SER A 95 29.31 13.38 13.23
N VAL A 96 28.51 14.36 12.82
CA VAL A 96 28.96 15.43 11.92
C VAL A 96 29.57 16.55 12.77
N PRO A 97 30.80 17.02 12.47
CA PRO A 97 31.39 18.14 13.19
C PRO A 97 30.54 19.42 13.11
N GLU A 98 30.49 20.19 14.19
CA GLU A 98 29.68 21.42 14.29
C GLU A 98 29.97 22.44 13.16
N PRO A 99 31.23 22.70 12.74
CA PRO A 99 31.51 23.60 11.61
C PRO A 99 30.84 23.13 10.31
N ASN A 100 30.85 21.82 10.03
CA ASN A 100 30.19 21.27 8.85
C ASN A 100 28.66 21.46 8.92
N LEU A 101 28.07 21.34 10.11
CA LEU A 101 26.65 21.61 10.30
C LEU A 101 26.31 23.09 10.09
N ILE A 102 27.14 24.00 10.60
CA ILE A 102 26.98 25.45 10.36
C ILE A 102 27.04 25.73 8.86
N LEU A 103 28.08 25.26 8.17
CA LEU A 103 28.22 25.49 6.72
C LEU A 103 27.05 24.90 5.93
N ALA A 104 26.62 23.68 6.26
CA ALA A 104 25.50 23.01 5.61
C ALA A 104 24.16 23.71 5.87
N GLU A 105 23.84 24.08 7.10
CA GLU A 105 22.56 24.71 7.46
C GLU A 105 22.47 26.17 6.97
N ILE A 106 23.60 26.90 6.93
CA ILE A 106 23.64 28.31 6.54
C ILE A 106 23.79 28.49 5.02
N PHE A 107 24.68 27.73 4.38
CA PHE A 107 25.05 27.93 2.97
C PHE A 107 24.62 26.80 2.04
N GLY A 108 24.51 25.58 2.54
CA GLY A 108 24.30 24.39 1.72
C GLY A 108 23.03 23.61 2.05
N SER A 109 23.19 22.29 2.18
CA SER A 109 22.14 21.36 2.54
C SER A 109 22.63 20.36 3.58
N THR A 110 21.78 20.03 4.54
CA THR A 110 21.99 18.91 5.48
C THR A 110 21.49 17.57 4.93
N ARG A 111 20.93 17.54 3.70
CA ARG A 111 20.42 16.31 3.11
C ARG A 111 21.55 15.31 2.91
N GLY A 112 21.49 14.23 3.67
CA GLY A 112 22.44 13.13 3.60
C GLY A 112 23.76 13.34 4.34
N ILE A 113 23.91 14.43 5.09
CA ILE A 113 25.14 14.71 5.85
C ILE A 113 25.44 13.66 6.93
N TYR A 114 24.42 12.93 7.40
CA TYR A 114 24.52 11.84 8.37
C TYR A 114 24.47 10.44 7.74
N ASN A 115 24.28 10.33 6.43
CA ASN A 115 24.05 9.04 5.79
C ASN A 115 25.38 8.31 5.60
N GLN A 116 25.36 7.02 5.91
CA GLN A 116 26.41 6.07 5.59
C GLN A 116 25.91 5.08 4.55
N TYR A 117 26.86 4.43 3.87
CA TYR A 117 26.58 3.50 2.78
C TYR A 117 27.34 2.18 2.94
N ARG A 118 26.67 1.07 2.69
CA ARG A 118 27.24 -0.29 2.63
C ARG A 118 26.55 -1.10 1.53
N ASN A 119 27.10 -2.24 1.15
CA ASN A 119 26.35 -3.17 0.30
C ASN A 119 25.16 -3.79 1.08
N HIS A 120 24.12 -4.19 0.37
CA HIS A 120 23.09 -5.07 0.87
C HIS A 120 23.66 -6.45 1.23
N ARG A 121 22.96 -7.16 2.10
CA ARG A 121 23.32 -8.47 2.66
C ARG A 121 22.28 -9.54 2.29
N LEU A 122 21.41 -9.22 1.34
CA LEU A 122 20.45 -10.15 0.75
C LEU A 122 21.16 -11.03 -0.29
N LYS A 123 20.75 -12.30 -0.36
CA LYS A 123 21.05 -13.17 -1.49
C LYS A 123 20.02 -12.92 -2.59
N ALA A 124 20.21 -11.84 -3.34
CA ALA A 124 19.33 -11.50 -4.46
C ALA A 124 19.66 -12.39 -5.67
N ASP A 125 18.62 -12.77 -6.41
CA ASP A 125 18.71 -13.50 -7.67
C ASP A 125 19.00 -12.57 -8.85
N GLY A 126 18.75 -11.26 -8.70
CA GLY A 126 19.00 -10.25 -9.71
C GLY A 126 18.65 -8.84 -9.28
N MET A 127 18.92 -7.89 -10.17
CA MET A 127 18.61 -6.47 -9.98
C MET A 127 17.09 -6.23 -10.02
N SER A 128 16.59 -5.36 -9.15
CA SER A 128 15.20 -4.90 -9.20
C SER A 128 14.98 -4.04 -10.45
N SER A 129 14.56 -4.68 -11.55
CA SER A 129 14.51 -4.06 -12.88
C SER A 129 13.39 -4.64 -13.76
N ILE A 130 13.01 -3.89 -14.81
CA ILE A 130 11.99 -4.34 -15.78
C ILE A 130 12.45 -5.59 -16.53
N LYS A 131 13.75 -5.67 -16.88
CA LYS A 131 14.30 -6.84 -17.58
C LYS A 131 14.12 -8.12 -16.73
N GLU A 132 14.52 -8.08 -15.46
CA GLU A 132 14.43 -9.25 -14.58
C GLU A 132 12.96 -9.62 -14.27
N PHE A 133 12.08 -8.62 -14.20
CA PHE A 133 10.62 -8.86 -14.14
C PHE A 133 10.10 -9.56 -15.41
N ASP A 134 10.51 -9.11 -16.59
CA ASP A 134 10.12 -9.70 -17.87
C ASP A 134 10.65 -11.14 -18.00
N ASP A 135 11.85 -11.41 -17.52
CA ASP A 135 12.41 -12.76 -17.49
C ASP A 135 11.65 -13.67 -16.51
N TRP A 136 11.27 -13.15 -15.33
CA TRP A 136 10.39 -13.88 -14.42
C TRP A 136 9.02 -14.17 -15.04
N LEU A 137 8.43 -13.23 -15.78
CA LEU A 137 7.16 -13.44 -16.48
C LEU A 137 7.27 -14.52 -17.55
N LYS A 138 8.38 -14.58 -18.30
CA LYS A 138 8.62 -15.66 -19.26
C LYS A 138 8.66 -17.02 -18.56
N ASP A 139 9.33 -17.11 -17.41
CA ASP A 139 9.41 -18.35 -16.62
C ASP A 139 8.02 -18.80 -16.15
N VAL A 140 7.20 -17.86 -15.67
CA VAL A 140 5.82 -18.13 -15.24
C VAL A 140 4.96 -18.59 -16.42
N ASN A 141 5.10 -17.94 -17.58
CA ASN A 141 4.32 -18.26 -18.78
C ASN A 141 4.75 -19.56 -19.47
N ALA A 142 6.00 -19.99 -19.29
CA ALA A 142 6.51 -21.24 -19.85
C ALA A 142 6.03 -22.49 -19.09
N SER A 143 5.41 -22.33 -17.92
CA SER A 143 4.87 -23.44 -17.13
C SER A 143 3.65 -24.06 -17.83
N SER A 144 3.66 -25.38 -18.01
CA SER A 144 2.48 -26.13 -18.45
C SER A 144 1.45 -26.33 -17.33
N LYS A 145 1.81 -25.98 -16.09
CA LYS A 145 0.98 -26.10 -14.88
C LYS A 145 0.21 -24.80 -14.62
N ARG A 146 -0.97 -24.91 -14.02
CA ARG A 146 -1.71 -23.75 -13.50
C ARG A 146 -0.85 -23.04 -12.45
N THR A 147 -0.65 -21.73 -12.58
CA THR A 147 0.22 -20.98 -11.66
C THR A 147 -0.56 -20.07 -10.72
N SER A 148 -0.16 -20.05 -9.44
CA SER A 148 -0.56 -19.02 -8.48
C SER A 148 0.66 -18.19 -8.09
N ASN A 149 0.57 -16.90 -8.35
CA ASN A 149 1.70 -15.99 -8.28
C ASN A 149 1.48 -14.96 -7.17
N LEU A 150 2.35 -14.95 -6.16
CA LEU A 150 2.42 -13.90 -5.15
C LEU A 150 3.55 -12.95 -5.50
N ILE A 151 3.24 -11.65 -5.65
CA ILE A 151 4.23 -10.61 -5.89
C ILE A 151 4.26 -9.69 -4.68
N TYR A 152 5.40 -9.64 -4.00
CA TYR A 152 5.66 -8.70 -2.91
C TYR A 152 6.57 -7.58 -3.40
N PHE A 153 6.10 -6.34 -3.30
CA PHE A 153 6.90 -5.15 -3.57
C PHE A 153 7.17 -4.36 -2.29
N THR A 154 8.43 -3.97 -2.07
CA THR A 154 8.80 -3.03 -1.01
C THR A 154 9.84 -2.02 -1.50
N GLY A 155 9.43 -0.76 -1.59
CA GLY A 155 10.28 0.27 -2.17
C GLY A 155 9.61 1.63 -2.23
N HIS A 156 10.10 2.48 -3.15
CA HIS A 156 9.54 3.82 -3.35
C HIS A 156 8.43 3.83 -4.38
N GLY A 157 7.55 4.83 -4.28
CA GLY A 157 6.43 5.01 -5.19
C GLY A 157 6.21 6.46 -5.59
N GLY A 158 5.67 6.64 -6.79
CA GLY A 158 5.35 7.94 -7.39
C GLY A 158 3.86 8.12 -7.59
N LYS A 159 3.38 9.35 -7.36
CA LYS A 159 1.99 9.74 -7.60
C LYS A 159 1.67 9.67 -9.10
N GLY A 160 0.45 9.26 -9.44
CA GLY A 160 -0.06 9.32 -10.80
C GLY A 160 -0.24 10.77 -11.29
N GLU A 161 -0.29 10.95 -12.60
CA GLU A 161 -0.51 12.26 -13.22
C GLU A 161 -1.95 12.74 -12.95
N LYS A 162 -2.19 14.06 -12.99
CA LYS A 162 -3.52 14.63 -12.69
C LYS A 162 -4.65 14.05 -13.56
N LYS A 163 -4.36 13.70 -14.81
CA LYS A 163 -5.34 13.11 -15.75
C LYS A 163 -5.58 11.61 -15.52
N THR A 164 -4.61 10.93 -14.92
CA THR A 164 -4.62 9.48 -14.65
C THR A 164 -4.09 9.21 -13.23
N PRO A 165 -4.76 9.71 -12.19
CA PRO A 165 -4.21 9.73 -10.83
C PRO A 165 -3.96 8.33 -10.26
N GLN A 166 -4.69 7.32 -10.73
CA GLN A 166 -4.51 5.92 -10.35
C GLN A 166 -3.36 5.23 -11.11
N ASN A 167 -2.81 5.81 -12.19
CA ASN A 167 -1.64 5.27 -12.89
C ASN A 167 -0.35 5.66 -12.15
N THR A 168 -0.26 5.23 -10.89
CA THR A 168 0.87 5.45 -9.99
C THR A 168 2.10 4.66 -10.44
N THR A 169 3.22 4.83 -9.76
CA THR A 169 4.49 4.20 -10.17
C THR A 169 5.15 3.49 -9.00
N ALA A 170 5.71 2.31 -9.24
CA ALA A 170 6.71 1.68 -8.40
C ALA A 170 8.11 2.04 -8.94
N TYR A 171 9.02 2.50 -8.08
CA TYR A 171 10.38 2.81 -8.51
C TYR A 171 11.29 1.60 -8.35
N LEU A 172 11.95 1.24 -9.44
CA LEU A 172 12.93 0.19 -9.55
C LEU A 172 14.34 0.81 -9.55
N TRP A 173 15.36 -0.04 -9.48
CA TRP A 173 16.76 0.41 -9.49
C TRP A 173 17.07 1.23 -10.76
N ASN A 174 18.15 2.03 -10.73
CA ASN A 174 18.52 2.96 -11.80
C ASN A 174 17.42 3.98 -12.18
N ASN A 175 16.60 4.39 -11.22
CA ASN A 175 15.47 5.32 -11.42
C ASN A 175 14.42 4.85 -12.42
N TYR A 176 14.36 3.55 -12.74
CA TYR A 176 13.31 3.03 -13.59
C TYR A 176 11.94 3.18 -12.91
N LYS A 177 10.96 3.60 -13.70
CA LYS A 177 9.59 3.85 -13.26
C LYS A 177 8.70 2.76 -13.83
N PHE A 178 8.12 1.92 -12.98
CA PHE A 178 7.17 0.91 -13.40
C PHE A 178 5.75 1.40 -13.10
N ARG A 179 5.06 1.91 -14.12
CA ARG A 179 3.69 2.44 -13.97
C ARG A 179 2.68 1.29 -13.87
N VAL A 180 1.55 1.53 -13.22
CA VAL A 180 0.43 0.55 -13.13
C VAL A 180 0.03 0.07 -14.52
N SER A 181 -0.06 0.97 -15.50
CA SER A 181 -0.42 0.62 -16.88
C SER A 181 0.58 -0.33 -17.53
N ASP A 182 1.88 -0.10 -17.32
CA ASP A 182 2.93 -0.89 -17.96
C ASP A 182 3.04 -2.26 -17.29
N PHE A 183 2.91 -2.29 -15.96
CA PHE A 183 2.84 -3.52 -15.17
C PHE A 183 1.65 -4.37 -15.59
N THR A 184 0.46 -3.77 -15.66
CA THR A 184 -0.78 -4.49 -15.97
C THR A 184 -0.77 -4.99 -17.41
N LYS A 185 -0.30 -4.19 -18.37
CA LYS A 185 -0.14 -4.63 -19.77
C LYS A 185 0.72 -5.89 -19.91
N LYS A 186 1.77 -6.03 -19.10
CA LYS A 186 2.63 -7.21 -19.08
C LYS A 186 1.93 -8.42 -18.46
N LEU A 187 1.04 -8.23 -17.48
CA LEU A 187 0.23 -9.33 -16.93
C LEU A 187 -0.93 -9.71 -17.83
N ASP A 188 -1.46 -8.78 -18.62
CA ASP A 188 -2.58 -8.99 -19.55
C ASP A 188 -2.22 -9.94 -20.71
N THR A 189 -0.92 -10.20 -20.94
CA THR A 189 -0.46 -11.18 -21.93
C THR A 189 -0.50 -12.63 -21.43
N LEU A 190 -0.77 -12.84 -20.14
CA LEU A 190 -0.73 -14.16 -19.51
C LEU A 190 -2.10 -14.87 -19.59
N PRO A 191 -2.12 -16.21 -19.58
CA PRO A 191 -3.33 -17.01 -19.53
C PRO A 191 -4.28 -16.63 -18.37
N SER A 192 -5.59 -16.64 -18.63
CA SER A 192 -6.60 -16.19 -17.68
C SER A 192 -6.85 -17.13 -16.49
N ASP A 193 -6.36 -18.36 -16.57
CA ASP A 193 -6.44 -19.40 -15.53
C ASP A 193 -5.36 -19.27 -14.44
N GLN A 194 -4.33 -18.43 -14.68
CA GLN A 194 -3.35 -18.03 -13.68
C GLN A 194 -3.94 -17.02 -12.69
N THR A 195 -3.52 -17.07 -11.43
CA THR A 195 -3.92 -16.11 -10.40
C THR A 195 -2.75 -15.26 -9.92
N PHE A 196 -3.03 -14.00 -9.58
CA PHE A 196 -2.05 -13.07 -9.06
C PHE A 196 -2.53 -12.42 -7.77
N ILE A 197 -1.67 -12.47 -6.74
CA ILE A 197 -1.84 -11.75 -5.49
C ILE A 197 -0.71 -10.75 -5.36
N LEU A 198 -1.05 -9.46 -5.19
CA LEU A 198 -0.06 -8.42 -4.91
C LEU A 198 -0.04 -8.06 -3.42
N VAL A 199 1.15 -7.86 -2.87
CA VAL A 199 1.36 -7.15 -1.61
C VAL A 199 2.32 -5.99 -1.89
N MET A 200 1.81 -4.77 -1.94
CA MET A 200 2.57 -3.60 -2.40
C MET A 200 2.77 -2.60 -1.27
N VAL A 201 4.03 -2.39 -0.88
CA VAL A 201 4.44 -1.44 0.14
C VAL A 201 5.26 -0.31 -0.48
N GLN A 202 4.55 0.75 -0.83
CA GLN A 202 5.14 2.02 -1.25
C GLN A 202 4.14 3.18 -1.13
N CYS A 203 4.61 4.41 -1.24
CA CYS A 203 3.75 5.58 -1.44
C CYS A 203 2.84 5.37 -2.66
N TYR A 204 1.57 5.77 -2.56
CA TYR A 204 0.59 5.71 -3.65
C TYR A 204 0.28 4.29 -4.14
N SER A 205 0.59 3.24 -3.36
CA SER A 205 0.42 1.83 -3.77
C SER A 205 -0.97 1.48 -4.24
N GLY A 206 -2.02 2.14 -3.72
CA GLY A 206 -3.40 1.86 -4.06
C GLY A 206 -3.77 2.13 -5.52
N GLY A 207 -2.93 2.82 -6.29
CA GLY A 207 -3.12 2.87 -7.75
C GLY A 207 -2.95 1.50 -8.42
N PHE A 208 -2.08 0.65 -7.87
CA PHE A 208 -1.88 -0.72 -8.36
C PHE A 208 -3.09 -1.62 -8.13
N ALA A 209 -4.04 -1.25 -7.25
CA ALA A 209 -5.30 -1.99 -7.10
C ALA A 209 -6.13 -2.01 -8.39
N ASN A 210 -5.90 -1.06 -9.30
CA ASN A 210 -6.55 -1.06 -10.61
C ASN A 210 -6.04 -2.17 -11.55
N PHE A 211 -5.03 -2.96 -11.19
CA PHE A 211 -4.55 -4.06 -12.05
C PHE A 211 -5.59 -5.17 -12.29
N ILE A 212 -6.72 -5.14 -11.57
CA ILE A 212 -7.92 -5.97 -11.86
C ILE A 212 -8.65 -5.55 -13.15
N PHE A 213 -8.36 -4.35 -13.67
CA PHE A 213 -8.89 -3.82 -14.92
C PHE A 213 -7.89 -3.98 -16.05
N ARG A 214 -8.38 -4.04 -17.29
CA ARG A 214 -7.53 -4.11 -18.48
C ARG A 214 -6.59 -2.90 -18.52
N GLU A 215 -5.30 -3.16 -18.69
CA GLU A 215 -4.23 -2.16 -18.68
C GLU A 215 -4.20 -1.24 -17.44
N GLY A 216 -4.82 -1.65 -16.33
CA GLY A 216 -4.88 -0.84 -15.11
C GLY A 216 -5.86 0.33 -15.17
N ASP A 217 -6.81 0.34 -16.12
CA ASP A 217 -7.77 1.43 -16.31
C ASP A 217 -9.21 0.95 -16.09
N SER A 218 -9.86 1.45 -15.04
CA SER A 218 -11.25 1.13 -14.70
C SER A 218 -12.28 1.49 -15.77
N LYS A 219 -11.91 2.30 -16.76
CA LYS A 219 -12.74 2.63 -17.92
C LYS A 219 -12.69 1.57 -19.01
N LYS A 220 -11.66 0.71 -19.02
CA LYS A 220 -11.48 -0.37 -19.99
C LYS A 220 -12.13 -1.70 -19.56
N GLY A 221 -12.83 -1.69 -18.43
CA GLY A 221 -13.51 -2.87 -17.89
C GLY A 221 -12.57 -3.85 -17.18
N LEU A 222 -13.18 -4.86 -16.55
CA LEU A 222 -12.44 -5.90 -15.81
C LEU A 222 -11.59 -6.74 -16.78
N HIS A 223 -10.40 -7.13 -16.31
CA HIS A 223 -9.62 -8.16 -16.98
C HIS A 223 -10.22 -9.54 -16.66
N PRO A 224 -10.28 -10.50 -17.60
CA PRO A 224 -10.85 -11.83 -17.33
C PRO A 224 -10.08 -12.61 -16.26
N GLN A 225 -8.76 -12.47 -16.20
CA GLN A 225 -7.93 -13.08 -15.14
C GLN A 225 -8.34 -12.56 -13.75
N VAL A 226 -8.52 -13.47 -12.79
CA VAL A 226 -8.83 -13.09 -11.40
C VAL A 226 -7.54 -12.67 -10.70
N ARG A 227 -7.58 -11.48 -10.10
CA ARG A 227 -6.45 -10.76 -9.56
C ARG A 227 -6.86 -10.13 -8.23
N ALA A 228 -6.03 -10.30 -7.21
CA ALA A 228 -6.27 -9.75 -5.88
C ALA A 228 -5.03 -9.03 -5.34
N GLY A 229 -5.19 -8.09 -4.43
CA GLY A 229 -4.03 -7.44 -3.86
C GLY A 229 -4.31 -6.60 -2.64
N PHE A 230 -3.23 -6.32 -1.92
CA PHE A 230 -3.19 -5.59 -0.68
C PHE A 230 -2.15 -4.47 -0.79
N PHE A 231 -2.55 -3.26 -0.40
CA PHE A 231 -1.78 -2.05 -0.67
C PHE A 231 -1.63 -1.26 0.62
N ALA A 232 -0.42 -0.76 0.88
CA ALA A 232 -0.12 0.00 2.09
C ALA A 232 -1.02 1.23 2.25
N THR A 233 -1.31 1.95 1.17
CA THR A 233 -2.14 3.16 1.21
C THR A 233 -2.92 3.38 -0.09
N VAL A 234 -3.85 4.35 -0.10
CA VAL A 234 -4.60 4.78 -1.30
C VAL A 234 -3.71 5.52 -2.33
N HIS A 235 -4.19 5.62 -3.58
CA HIS A 235 -3.42 6.13 -4.72
C HIS A 235 -2.95 7.60 -4.64
N ASP A 236 -3.50 8.41 -3.74
CA ASP A 236 -3.22 9.84 -3.61
C ASP A 236 -2.48 10.21 -2.31
N ARG A 237 -2.06 9.20 -1.52
CA ARG A 237 -1.35 9.38 -0.25
C ARG A 237 0.04 8.75 -0.25
N VAL A 238 0.94 9.37 0.52
CA VAL A 238 2.23 8.77 0.88
C VAL A 238 2.02 7.63 1.89
N ALA A 239 2.97 6.70 1.93
CA ALA A 239 3.02 5.62 2.91
C ALA A 239 4.19 5.81 3.88
N ALA A 240 4.09 5.24 5.07
CA ALA A 240 5.21 5.10 5.99
C ALA A 240 6.15 3.97 5.55
N GLY A 241 7.41 3.99 6.04
CA GLY A 241 8.30 2.82 5.96
C GLY A 241 9.69 3.05 5.39
N CYS A 242 9.89 4.08 4.56
CA CYS A 242 11.22 4.38 4.00
C CYS A 242 12.06 5.19 5.02
N THR A 243 12.88 4.52 5.82
CA THR A 243 13.74 5.16 6.83
C THR A 243 15.17 4.63 6.85
N PRO A 244 16.20 5.48 6.99
CA PRO A 244 17.58 5.04 7.17
C PRO A 244 17.90 4.61 8.62
N ASP A 245 16.94 4.69 9.54
CA ASP A 245 17.10 4.20 10.92
C ASP A 245 17.36 2.68 10.93
N ILE A 246 18.37 2.22 11.66
CA ILE A 246 18.78 0.79 11.71
C ILE A 246 18.00 -0.04 12.74
N ARG A 247 17.21 0.61 13.58
CA ARG A 247 16.45 0.00 14.67
C ARG A 247 15.14 -0.60 14.15
N GLU A 248 15.07 -1.94 14.08
CA GLU A 248 13.90 -2.64 13.53
C GLU A 248 12.63 -2.41 14.36
N GLU A 249 12.75 -2.12 15.66
CA GLU A 249 11.61 -1.81 16.54
C GLU A 249 10.82 -0.57 16.10
N ASN A 250 11.47 0.34 15.37
CA ASN A 250 10.86 1.56 14.85
C ASN A 250 10.12 1.32 13.53
N TYR A 251 10.22 0.13 12.93
CA TYR A 251 9.56 -0.21 11.67
C TYR A 251 8.12 -0.61 11.96
N GLN A 252 7.19 0.09 11.33
CA GLN A 252 5.74 -0.04 11.57
C GLN A 252 4.95 -0.02 10.24
N GLU A 253 5.66 -0.10 9.11
CA GLU A 253 5.05 -0.04 7.78
C GLU A 253 4.17 -1.27 7.50
N TYR A 254 3.33 -1.18 6.48
CA TYR A 254 2.28 -2.16 6.18
C TYR A 254 2.73 -3.63 6.27
N SER A 255 3.85 -3.99 5.62
CA SER A 255 4.29 -5.39 5.56
C SER A 255 4.79 -5.93 6.91
N THR A 256 5.22 -5.06 7.83
CA THR A 256 5.58 -5.44 9.20
C THR A 256 4.44 -6.19 9.87
N HIS A 257 3.27 -5.54 9.94
CA HIS A 257 2.10 -6.11 10.60
C HIS A 257 1.42 -7.18 9.75
N PHE A 258 1.52 -7.09 8.42
CA PHE A 258 0.92 -8.07 7.52
C PHE A 258 1.57 -9.44 7.68
N TRP A 259 2.91 -9.49 7.67
CA TRP A 259 3.64 -10.74 7.88
C TRP A 259 3.56 -11.21 9.34
N GLU A 260 3.63 -10.27 10.30
CA GLU A 260 3.45 -10.56 11.74
C GLU A 260 2.13 -11.29 12.00
N ALA A 261 1.02 -10.82 11.42
CA ALA A 261 -0.29 -11.46 11.55
C ALA A 261 -0.30 -12.91 11.04
N LEU A 262 0.43 -13.20 9.97
CA LEU A 262 0.48 -14.53 9.37
C LEU A 262 1.37 -15.50 10.14
N CYS A 263 2.55 -15.05 10.60
CA CYS A 263 3.49 -15.93 11.32
C CYS A 263 3.26 -15.98 12.84
N GLY A 264 2.51 -15.03 13.42
CA GLY A 264 2.32 -14.97 14.87
C GLY A 264 3.56 -14.47 15.63
N GLU A 265 4.45 -13.74 14.95
CA GLU A 265 5.69 -13.23 15.55
C GLU A 265 6.05 -11.86 14.96
N SER A 266 6.46 -10.92 15.81
CA SER A 266 6.90 -9.59 15.38
C SER A 266 8.31 -9.62 14.79
N ARG A 267 8.74 -8.52 14.16
CA ARG A 267 10.12 -8.37 13.62
C ARG A 267 11.23 -8.67 14.62
N ILE A 268 10.97 -8.38 15.89
CA ILE A 268 11.91 -8.54 17.02
C ILE A 268 11.70 -9.84 17.81
N GLY A 269 10.92 -10.79 17.27
CA GLY A 269 10.73 -12.11 17.88
C GLY A 269 9.65 -12.18 18.96
N LYS A 270 8.86 -11.11 19.16
CA LYS A 270 7.77 -11.13 20.15
C LYS A 270 6.61 -11.94 19.58
N LYS A 271 6.17 -12.98 20.28
CA LYS A 271 4.96 -13.72 19.91
C LYS A 271 3.72 -12.83 19.98
N ILE A 272 2.87 -12.95 18.97
CA ILE A 272 1.58 -12.26 18.88
C ILE A 272 0.48 -13.28 18.59
N GLN A 273 -0.74 -12.97 19.02
CA GLN A 273 -1.89 -13.78 18.69
C GLN A 273 -2.27 -13.55 17.22
N LYS A 274 -2.21 -14.61 16.42
CA LYS A 274 -2.65 -14.57 15.03
C LYS A 274 -4.14 -14.19 14.97
N PRO A 275 -4.56 -13.31 14.05
CA PRO A 275 -5.97 -13.00 13.88
C PRO A 275 -6.69 -14.21 13.27
N ASP A 276 -7.84 -14.53 13.86
CA ASP A 276 -8.82 -15.50 13.39
C ASP A 276 -10.18 -14.87 13.69
N PHE A 277 -10.55 -13.89 12.86
CA PHE A 277 -11.75 -13.10 13.07
C PHE A 277 -13.00 -13.91 12.70
N ASN A 278 -12.87 -14.88 11.79
CA ASN A 278 -13.98 -15.73 11.37
C ASN A 278 -14.15 -17.01 12.21
N GLY A 279 -13.17 -17.38 13.04
CA GLY A 279 -13.20 -18.52 13.95
C GLY A 279 -12.91 -19.87 13.27
N ASP A 280 -12.23 -19.89 12.13
CA ASP A 280 -11.93 -21.12 11.37
C ASP A 280 -10.61 -21.81 11.78
N GLY A 281 -9.89 -21.23 12.74
CA GLY A 281 -8.63 -21.74 13.27
C GLY A 281 -7.41 -21.45 12.41
N SER A 282 -7.57 -20.72 11.29
CA SER A 282 -6.51 -20.30 10.39
C SER A 282 -6.47 -18.78 10.27
N THR A 283 -5.41 -18.26 9.64
CA THR A 283 -5.32 -16.83 9.31
C THR A 283 -5.22 -16.68 7.81
N SER A 284 -6.23 -16.06 7.22
CA SER A 284 -6.26 -15.67 5.81
C SER A 284 -5.48 -14.39 5.54
N LEU A 285 -5.16 -14.12 4.26
CA LEU A 285 -4.56 -12.84 3.86
C LEU A 285 -5.47 -11.63 4.14
N THR A 286 -6.80 -11.80 4.09
CA THR A 286 -7.76 -10.75 4.44
C THR A 286 -7.75 -10.45 5.95
N GLU A 287 -7.61 -11.46 6.80
CA GLU A 287 -7.47 -11.25 8.24
C GLU A 287 -6.12 -10.61 8.60
N ALA A 288 -5.05 -10.97 7.89
CA ALA A 288 -3.77 -10.28 8.01
C ALA A 288 -3.89 -8.80 7.60
N HIS A 289 -4.62 -8.49 6.52
CA HIS A 289 -4.92 -7.12 6.14
C HIS A 289 -5.72 -6.37 7.22
N ALA A 290 -6.79 -6.97 7.73
CA ALA A 290 -7.61 -6.41 8.80
C ALA A 290 -6.78 -6.15 10.07
N TYR A 291 -5.87 -7.07 10.42
CA TYR A 291 -4.91 -6.87 11.50
C TYR A 291 -4.02 -5.64 11.27
N VAL A 292 -3.53 -5.40 10.05
CA VAL A 292 -2.77 -4.18 9.74
C VAL A 292 -3.63 -2.93 9.93
N VAL A 293 -4.86 -2.92 9.41
CA VAL A 293 -5.79 -1.79 9.55
C VAL A 293 -6.01 -1.44 11.02
N ILE A 294 -6.17 -2.47 11.86
CA ILE A 294 -6.41 -2.36 13.30
C ILE A 294 -5.16 -1.96 14.09
N HIS A 295 -3.98 -2.50 13.80
CA HIS A 295 -2.80 -2.38 14.69
C HIS A 295 -1.78 -1.35 14.22
N SER A 296 -1.72 -1.07 12.91
CA SER A 296 -0.71 -0.16 12.37
C SER A 296 -0.86 1.25 12.95
N ASN A 297 0.24 1.78 13.51
CA ASN A 297 0.33 3.13 14.05
C ASN A 297 1.07 4.08 13.09
N THR A 298 0.63 4.11 11.84
CA THR A 298 1.19 4.94 10.75
C THR A 298 0.14 5.87 10.16
N ILE A 299 0.53 6.60 9.11
CA ILE A 299 -0.35 7.51 8.35
C ILE A 299 -1.02 6.83 7.14
N ASP A 300 -0.86 5.52 7.05
CA ASP A 300 -1.31 4.68 5.95
C ASP A 300 -2.82 4.47 5.99
N ILE A 301 -3.48 4.35 4.83
CA ILE A 301 -4.87 3.90 4.74
C ILE A 301 -4.86 2.64 3.89
N PRO A 302 -4.60 1.47 4.51
CA PRO A 302 -4.50 0.24 3.76
C PRO A 302 -5.80 -0.05 3.04
N ILE A 303 -5.68 -0.55 1.82
CA ILE A 303 -6.81 -1.00 1.00
C ILE A 303 -6.49 -2.32 0.33
N LYS A 304 -7.54 -2.98 -0.15
CA LYS A 304 -7.45 -4.18 -0.98
C LYS A 304 -8.22 -4.02 -2.28
N THR A 305 -8.08 -4.98 -3.20
CA THR A 305 -8.70 -4.93 -4.53
C THR A 305 -10.23 -4.89 -4.48
N SER A 306 -10.85 -5.64 -3.56
CA SER A 306 -12.30 -5.65 -3.37
C SER A 306 -12.84 -4.27 -2.98
N ASP A 307 -12.09 -3.47 -2.22
CA ASP A 307 -12.46 -2.09 -1.87
C ASP A 307 -12.55 -1.18 -3.11
N VAL A 308 -11.61 -1.34 -4.05
CA VAL A 308 -11.58 -0.59 -5.31
C VAL A 308 -12.67 -1.08 -6.26
N PHE A 309 -12.93 -2.38 -6.27
CA PHE A 309 -14.06 -2.96 -7.01
C PHE A 309 -15.39 -2.35 -6.54
N LEU A 310 -15.64 -2.34 -5.22
CA LEU A 310 -16.85 -1.77 -4.63
C LEU A 310 -17.05 -0.30 -5.00
N ARG A 311 -15.99 0.51 -4.94
CA ARG A 311 -16.05 1.92 -5.33
C ARG A 311 -16.30 2.14 -6.83
N ARG A 312 -16.00 1.16 -7.67
CA ARG A 312 -16.21 1.24 -9.12
C ARG A 312 -17.61 0.82 -9.56
N PHE A 313 -18.17 -0.21 -8.91
CA PHE A 313 -19.40 -0.87 -9.34
C PHE A 313 -20.57 -0.71 -8.38
N SER A 314 -20.36 -0.25 -7.15
CA SER A 314 -21.43 0.00 -6.18
C SER A 314 -21.74 1.50 -6.02
N SER A 315 -22.72 1.82 -5.16
CA SER A 315 -23.18 3.18 -4.88
C SER A 315 -23.55 3.31 -3.40
N PHE A 316 -23.37 4.51 -2.84
CA PHE A 316 -23.90 4.85 -1.52
C PHE A 316 -25.37 5.24 -1.56
N ASP A 317 -25.85 5.66 -2.73
CA ASP A 317 -27.21 6.14 -2.95
C ASP A 317 -28.00 5.10 -3.75
N PRO A 318 -29.28 4.86 -3.41
CA PRO A 318 -30.14 3.97 -4.17
C PRO A 318 -30.36 4.51 -5.59
N PRO A 319 -30.64 3.65 -6.58
CA PRO A 319 -30.96 4.08 -7.94
C PRO A 319 -32.20 4.98 -7.93
N LYS A 320 -32.17 6.08 -8.69
CA LYS A 320 -33.34 6.94 -8.88
C LYS A 320 -34.40 6.18 -9.68
N GLU A 321 -35.68 6.37 -9.37
CA GLU A 321 -36.80 5.61 -9.97
C GLU A 321 -36.82 5.64 -11.52
N GLU A 322 -36.41 6.76 -12.14
CA GLU A 322 -36.29 6.87 -13.60
C GLU A 322 -35.19 5.97 -14.21
N ASP A 323 -34.10 5.73 -13.49
CA ASP A 323 -33.00 4.87 -13.96
C ASP A 323 -33.36 3.38 -13.83
N ALA A 324 -34.16 3.02 -12.82
CA ALA A 324 -34.69 1.67 -12.64
C ALA A 324 -35.66 1.31 -13.79
N LEU A 325 -36.57 2.23 -14.14
CA LEU A 325 -37.52 2.03 -15.24
C LEU A 325 -36.80 1.95 -16.60
N ASN A 326 -35.80 2.80 -16.85
CA ASN A 326 -35.01 2.74 -18.08
C ASN A 326 -34.14 1.47 -18.18
N LYS A 327 -33.59 0.95 -17.08
CA LYS A 327 -32.91 -0.36 -17.05
C LYS A 327 -33.86 -1.52 -17.33
N ILE A 328 -35.06 -1.49 -16.75
CA ILE A 328 -36.10 -2.51 -16.99
C ILE A 328 -36.56 -2.47 -18.45
N ILE A 329 -36.78 -1.29 -19.04
CA ILE A 329 -37.18 -1.12 -20.44
C ILE A 329 -36.06 -1.57 -21.40
N LYS A 330 -34.79 -1.35 -21.03
CA LYS A 330 -33.64 -1.80 -21.83
C LYS A 330 -33.47 -3.32 -21.79
N ASN A 331 -33.61 -3.93 -20.60
CA ASN A 331 -33.58 -5.38 -20.44
C ASN A 331 -34.81 -6.08 -21.05
N ALA A 332 -35.97 -5.43 -21.06
CA ALA A 332 -37.18 -5.94 -21.71
C ALA A 332 -37.09 -5.87 -23.25
N LYS A 333 -36.37 -4.89 -23.81
CA LYS A 333 -36.11 -4.82 -25.25
C LYS A 333 -35.17 -5.92 -25.75
N ASP A 334 -34.30 -6.44 -24.89
CA ASP A 334 -33.45 -7.59 -25.22
C ASP A 334 -34.16 -8.95 -25.04
N LEU A 335 -35.37 -8.98 -24.46
CA LEU A 335 -36.14 -10.21 -24.18
C LEU A 335 -37.42 -10.39 -25.00
N LEU A 336 -37.81 -9.41 -25.84
CA LEU A 336 -38.97 -9.56 -26.71
C LEU A 336 -38.63 -10.32 -28.00
N SER A 337 -38.33 -11.60 -27.82
CA SER A 337 -38.70 -12.65 -28.77
C SER A 337 -39.21 -13.86 -27.96
N GLY A 338 -40.53 -14.04 -27.92
CA GLY A 338 -41.15 -15.26 -27.39
C GLY A 338 -41.85 -15.08 -26.05
N THR A 339 -43.17 -15.10 -26.10
CA THR A 339 -44.12 -15.13 -24.99
C THR A 339 -43.97 -16.38 -24.13
N ASP A 340 -44.06 -16.26 -22.80
CA ASP A 340 -45.25 -16.73 -22.06
C ASP A 340 -45.13 -16.38 -20.56
N SER A 341 -46.26 -15.95 -20.03
CA SER A 341 -46.44 -15.37 -18.71
C SER A 341 -46.62 -16.44 -17.63
N ASN A 342 -45.74 -16.45 -16.63
CA ASN A 342 -46.12 -16.81 -15.26
C ASN A 342 -45.13 -16.17 -14.26
N SER A 343 -45.48 -15.00 -13.74
CA SER A 343 -44.69 -14.28 -12.75
C SER A 343 -45.14 -14.64 -11.33
N SER A 344 -44.34 -15.47 -10.65
CA SER A 344 -44.32 -15.47 -9.19
C SER A 344 -43.65 -14.17 -8.74
N LYS A 345 -44.44 -13.23 -8.23
CA LYS A 345 -43.96 -12.01 -7.56
C LYS A 345 -43.00 -12.39 -6.43
N ARG A 346 -41.70 -12.12 -6.61
CA ARG A 346 -40.82 -11.84 -5.47
C ARG A 346 -40.95 -10.35 -5.18
N GLU A 347 -41.52 -10.04 -4.03
CA GLU A 347 -41.52 -8.70 -3.46
C GLU A 347 -40.12 -8.39 -2.93
N ASP A 348 -39.21 -7.91 -3.80
CA ASP A 348 -38.02 -7.21 -3.33
C ASP A 348 -38.42 -5.77 -2.97
N SER A 349 -38.74 -5.55 -1.70
CA SER A 349 -39.08 -4.21 -1.22
C SER A 349 -37.84 -3.29 -1.19
N PRO A 350 -37.96 -1.99 -1.52
CA PRO A 350 -36.91 -0.98 -1.38
C PRO A 350 -36.41 -0.72 0.06
N ASN A 351 -36.92 -1.45 1.06
CA ASN A 351 -36.80 -1.15 2.48
C ASN A 351 -35.49 -1.60 3.15
N ASP A 352 -34.55 -2.11 2.37
CA ASP A 352 -33.39 -2.85 2.88
C ASP A 352 -32.04 -2.17 2.55
N TRP A 353 -32.07 -0.93 2.03
CA TRP A 353 -30.87 -0.13 1.81
C TRP A 353 -30.27 0.29 3.16
N ILE A 354 -28.94 0.25 3.25
CA ILE A 354 -28.21 0.75 4.42
C ILE A 354 -27.42 2.00 4.06
N PHE A 355 -27.41 2.98 4.95
CA PHE A 355 -26.68 4.23 4.75
C PHE A 355 -25.46 4.29 5.67
N ARG A 356 -24.44 5.06 5.26
CA ARG A 356 -23.22 5.29 6.06
C ARG A 356 -23.50 5.87 7.44
N LYS A 357 -24.61 6.61 7.57
CA LYS A 357 -25.05 7.25 8.81
C LYS A 357 -26.07 6.43 9.59
N ASP A 358 -26.43 5.25 9.12
CA ASP A 358 -27.30 4.36 9.90
C ASP A 358 -26.61 3.99 11.23
N PRO A 359 -27.38 3.63 12.27
CA PRO A 359 -26.83 3.11 13.51
C PRO A 359 -25.81 1.99 13.24
N ILE A 360 -24.66 2.04 13.91
CA ILE A 360 -23.58 1.09 13.66
C ILE A 360 -24.02 -0.35 13.91
N SER A 361 -24.93 -0.58 14.87
CA SER A 361 -25.57 -1.87 15.11
C SER A 361 -26.22 -2.44 13.84
N LYS A 362 -26.95 -1.62 13.07
CA LYS A 362 -27.57 -2.00 11.80
C LYS A 362 -26.53 -2.35 10.73
N ILE A 363 -25.47 -1.54 10.60
CA ILE A 363 -24.39 -1.78 9.64
C ILE A 363 -23.65 -3.09 9.97
N LEU A 364 -23.38 -3.35 11.26
CA LEU A 364 -22.66 -4.54 11.72
C LEU A 364 -23.43 -5.83 11.45
N LEU A 365 -24.77 -5.82 11.36
CA LEU A 365 -25.53 -7.01 10.96
C LEU A 365 -25.11 -7.55 9.58
N SER A 366 -24.69 -6.65 8.69
CA SER A 366 -24.28 -6.99 7.31
C SER A 366 -22.75 -7.02 7.11
N ALA A 367 -21.97 -6.75 8.15
CA ALA A 367 -20.50 -6.72 8.09
C ALA A 367 -19.89 -8.13 8.16
N SER A 368 -18.76 -8.36 7.48
CA SER A 368 -18.01 -9.61 7.64
C SER A 368 -17.35 -9.67 9.02
N PRO A 369 -16.87 -10.84 9.46
CA PRO A 369 -16.14 -10.93 10.72
C PRO A 369 -14.93 -9.98 10.79
N GLU A 370 -14.18 -9.85 9.69
CA GLU A 370 -13.04 -8.94 9.60
C GLU A 370 -13.47 -7.46 9.66
N SER A 371 -14.53 -7.08 8.92
CA SER A 371 -15.09 -5.72 8.98
C SER A 371 -15.62 -5.38 10.37
N LYS A 372 -16.29 -6.33 11.05
CA LYS A 372 -16.75 -6.16 12.44
C LYS A 372 -15.57 -5.87 13.37
N ALA A 373 -14.52 -6.68 13.28
CA ALA A 373 -13.31 -6.51 14.10
C ALA A 373 -12.63 -5.15 13.84
N ILE A 374 -12.52 -4.72 12.58
CA ILE A 374 -11.97 -3.42 12.22
C ILE A 374 -12.81 -2.29 12.81
N ILE A 375 -14.11 -2.27 12.53
CA ILE A 375 -15.03 -1.20 12.95
C ILE A 375 -15.04 -1.07 14.48
N GLN A 376 -15.24 -2.18 15.19
CA GLN A 376 -15.35 -2.18 16.65
C GLN A 376 -14.04 -1.75 17.30
N THR A 377 -12.91 -2.29 16.84
CA THR A 377 -11.60 -1.97 17.45
C THR A 377 -11.19 -0.53 17.15
N LEU A 378 -11.39 -0.04 15.92
CA LEU A 378 -11.07 1.36 15.59
C LEU A 378 -11.99 2.35 16.31
N ALA A 379 -13.29 2.06 16.43
CA ALA A 379 -14.21 2.88 17.21
C ALA A 379 -13.77 2.94 18.69
N GLN A 380 -13.39 1.81 19.29
CA GLN A 380 -12.85 1.75 20.64
C GLN A 380 -11.56 2.57 20.79
N ARG A 381 -10.59 2.41 19.86
CA ARG A 381 -9.33 3.18 19.86
C ARG A 381 -9.54 4.68 19.70
N LEU A 382 -10.65 5.08 19.07
CA LEU A 382 -11.04 6.47 18.91
C LEU A 382 -11.94 6.97 20.04
N SER A 383 -12.28 6.11 21.00
CA SER A 383 -13.21 6.38 22.11
C SER A 383 -14.59 6.83 21.62
N ILE A 384 -15.10 6.17 20.57
CA ILE A 384 -16.44 6.36 20.01
C ILE A 384 -17.30 5.18 20.47
N GLN A 385 -18.30 5.44 21.32
CA GLN A 385 -19.23 4.43 21.86
C GLN A 385 -20.68 4.65 21.39
N ASP A 386 -20.95 5.75 20.70
CA ASP A 386 -22.27 6.10 20.17
C ASP A 386 -22.65 5.21 18.98
N GLU A 387 -23.95 5.08 18.69
CA GLU A 387 -24.44 4.41 17.47
C GLU A 387 -24.09 5.17 16.18
N GLU A 388 -23.91 6.50 16.27
CA GLU A 388 -23.58 7.41 15.15
C GLU A 388 -22.08 7.39 14.80
N VAL A 389 -21.47 6.20 14.76
CA VAL A 389 -20.00 6.02 14.67
C VAL A 389 -19.40 6.76 13.48
N PHE A 390 -20.05 6.69 12.32
CA PHE A 390 -19.56 7.33 11.09
C PHE A 390 -19.50 8.86 11.22
N GLU A 391 -20.54 9.50 11.75
CA GLU A 391 -20.60 10.95 11.91
C GLU A 391 -19.60 11.46 12.95
N LYS A 392 -19.45 10.72 14.06
CA LYS A 392 -18.44 11.02 15.09
C LYS A 392 -17.02 10.92 14.53
N ALA A 393 -16.74 9.90 13.71
CA ALA A 393 -15.45 9.75 13.05
C ALA A 393 -15.19 10.91 12.06
N GLU A 394 -16.16 11.29 11.23
CA GLU A 394 -16.08 12.43 10.31
C GLU A 394 -15.82 13.76 11.05
N ASN A 395 -16.54 14.00 12.14
CA ASN A 395 -16.33 15.19 12.98
C ASN A 395 -14.93 15.22 13.56
N LYS A 396 -14.42 14.07 14.03
CA LYS A 396 -13.04 13.94 14.53
C LYS A 396 -12.00 14.20 13.46
N ILE A 397 -12.21 13.73 12.22
CA ILE A 397 -11.34 14.02 11.07
C ILE A 397 -11.26 15.53 10.83
N LYS A 398 -12.41 16.23 10.83
CA LYS A 398 -12.49 17.69 10.61
C LYS A 398 -11.82 18.47 11.74
N GLU A 399 -12.08 18.09 12.99
CA GLU A 399 -11.48 18.71 14.17
C GLU A 399 -9.95 18.59 14.15
N ILE A 400 -9.43 17.38 13.92
CA ILE A 400 -7.99 17.15 13.88
C ILE A 400 -7.36 17.92 12.71
N LYS A 401 -8.03 17.97 11.55
CA LYS A 401 -7.55 18.76 10.40
C LYS A 401 -7.34 20.23 10.79
N LYS A 402 -8.32 20.85 11.46
CA LYS A 402 -8.22 22.24 11.94
C LYS A 402 -7.04 22.42 12.90
N ARG A 403 -6.88 21.55 13.90
CA ARG A 403 -5.75 21.58 14.84
C ARG A 403 -4.39 21.44 14.12
N ARG A 404 -4.31 20.59 13.10
CA ARG A 404 -3.08 20.44 12.28
C ARG A 404 -2.75 21.70 11.48
N GLU A 405 -3.76 22.41 10.99
CA GLU A 405 -3.59 23.69 10.28
C GLU A 405 -3.11 24.80 11.23
N GLU A 406 -3.61 24.85 12.47
CA GLU A 406 -3.13 25.76 13.52
C GLU A 406 -1.66 25.50 13.87
N LEU A 407 -1.28 24.23 14.07
CA LEU A 407 0.13 23.86 14.28
C LEU A 407 1.01 24.22 13.07
N ALA A 408 0.50 24.10 11.84
CA ALA A 408 1.24 24.48 10.65
C ALA A 408 1.50 26.00 10.61
N LYS A 409 0.57 26.83 11.09
CA LYS A 409 0.78 28.28 11.25
C LYS A 409 1.85 28.57 12.30
N ALA A 410 1.74 27.98 13.49
CA ALA A 410 2.74 28.13 14.55
C ALA A 410 4.15 27.69 14.10
N LYS A 411 4.25 26.63 13.30
CA LYS A 411 5.53 26.20 12.72
C LYS A 411 6.12 27.26 11.78
N ARG A 412 5.30 27.91 10.95
CA ARG A 412 5.77 28.95 10.01
C ARG A 412 6.40 30.12 10.75
N GLU A 413 5.80 30.56 11.86
CA GLU A 413 6.37 31.62 12.71
C GLU A 413 7.78 31.25 13.20
N LYS A 414 7.96 30.03 13.71
CA LYS A 414 9.28 29.53 14.14
C LYS A 414 10.29 29.42 13.01
N GLU A 415 9.85 29.01 11.82
CA GLU A 415 10.70 28.96 10.62
C GLU A 415 11.12 30.35 10.13
N GLU A 416 10.26 31.36 10.24
CA GLU A 416 10.58 32.75 9.91
C GLU A 416 11.63 33.33 10.87
N GLU A 417 11.48 33.11 12.18
CA GLU A 417 12.49 33.50 13.17
C GLU A 417 13.83 32.81 12.92
N LYS A 418 13.80 31.50 12.64
CA LYS A 418 14.99 30.72 12.25
C LYS A 418 15.66 31.29 10.98
N LYS A 419 14.87 31.71 9.99
CA LYS A 419 15.37 32.31 8.74
C LYS A 419 16.06 33.65 8.99
N LYS A 420 15.56 34.48 9.91
CA LYS A 420 16.20 35.75 10.30
C LYS A 420 17.59 35.49 10.91
N LEU A 421 17.69 34.55 11.85
CA LEU A 421 18.98 34.14 12.44
C LEU A 421 19.93 33.58 11.38
N LYS A 422 19.45 32.68 10.51
CA LYS A 422 20.24 32.15 9.39
C LYS A 422 20.86 33.25 8.54
N ASN A 423 20.07 34.27 8.19
CA ASN A 423 20.55 35.38 7.35
C ASN A 423 21.59 36.24 8.09
N LYS A 424 21.39 36.53 9.37
CA LYS A 424 22.36 37.30 10.17
C LYS A 424 23.71 36.59 10.25
N ILE A 425 23.68 35.29 10.56
CA ILE A 425 24.87 34.43 10.57
C ILE A 425 25.51 34.38 9.18
N LYS A 426 24.73 34.18 8.13
CA LYS A 426 25.21 34.13 6.73
C LYS A 426 25.96 35.40 6.35
N THR A 427 25.40 36.58 6.62
CA THR A 427 26.01 37.87 6.30
C THR A 427 27.34 38.07 7.04
N ARG A 428 27.39 37.73 8.33
CA ARG A 428 28.62 37.82 9.13
C ARG A 428 29.72 36.93 8.56
N LEU A 429 29.38 35.66 8.27
CA LEU A 429 30.34 34.70 7.74
C LEU A 429 30.82 35.08 6.33
N LEU A 430 29.97 35.63 5.45
CA LEU A 430 30.38 36.13 4.12
C LEU A 430 31.29 37.36 4.19
N LYS A 431 31.12 38.20 5.22
CA LYS A 431 31.99 39.36 5.41
C LYS A 431 33.42 38.93 5.77
N GLU A 432 33.54 37.88 6.58
CA GLU A 432 34.84 37.31 6.96
C GLU A 432 35.44 36.47 5.83
N TRP A 433 34.60 35.69 5.15
CA TRP A 433 34.99 34.75 4.10
C TRP A 433 34.07 34.87 2.88
N PRO A 434 34.37 35.78 1.94
CA PRO A 434 33.59 35.94 0.70
C PRO A 434 33.48 34.65 -0.12
N GLU A 435 34.47 33.75 -0.02
CA GLU A 435 34.53 32.45 -0.68
C GLU A 435 33.35 31.54 -0.28
N LEU A 436 32.73 31.75 0.89
CA LEU A 436 31.51 31.03 1.29
C LEU A 436 30.31 31.30 0.37
N GLY A 437 30.39 32.31 -0.50
CA GLY A 437 29.45 32.50 -1.61
C GLY A 437 29.40 31.31 -2.56
N ASN A 438 30.50 30.54 -2.64
CA ASN A 438 30.58 29.26 -3.31
C ASN A 438 31.24 28.22 -2.39
N ILE A 439 30.44 27.36 -1.74
CA ILE A 439 30.93 26.34 -0.80
C ILE A 439 31.90 25.31 -1.41
N GLN A 440 32.05 25.28 -2.75
CA GLN A 440 33.00 24.43 -3.47
C GLN A 440 34.36 25.12 -3.71
N HIS A 441 34.53 26.37 -3.28
CA HIS A 441 35.79 27.07 -3.42
C HIS A 441 36.86 26.40 -2.53
N PRO A 442 38.09 26.13 -3.04
CA PRO A 442 39.12 25.38 -2.28
C PRO A 442 39.47 25.99 -0.91
N ALA A 443 39.39 27.30 -0.77
CA ALA A 443 39.61 27.97 0.53
C ALA A 443 38.60 27.55 1.61
N VAL A 444 37.38 27.13 1.23
CA VAL A 444 36.36 26.66 2.17
C VAL A 444 36.77 25.32 2.81
N ASP A 445 37.59 24.51 2.14
CA ASP A 445 38.10 23.27 2.72
C ASP A 445 39.12 23.53 3.83
N LEU A 446 39.88 24.63 3.73
CA LEU A 446 40.77 25.09 4.81
C LEU A 446 39.98 25.52 6.04
N LEU A 447 38.78 26.08 5.87
CA LEU A 447 37.92 26.47 6.99
C LEU A 447 37.42 25.27 7.81
N LYS A 448 37.37 24.08 7.21
CA LYS A 448 36.98 22.83 7.89
C LYS A 448 38.11 22.23 8.73
N GLN A 449 39.34 22.77 8.64
CA GLN A 449 40.48 22.35 9.46
C GLN A 449 40.37 22.92 10.90
N PRO A 450 41.12 22.41 11.89
CA PRO A 450 40.95 22.77 13.31
C PRO A 450 40.96 24.28 13.61
N GLU A 451 41.91 25.03 13.04
CA GLU A 451 42.03 26.48 13.27
C GLU A 451 40.83 27.24 12.69
N GLY A 452 40.47 26.98 11.43
CA GLY A 452 39.31 27.60 10.77
C GLY A 452 37.98 27.23 11.44
N SER A 453 37.87 26.00 11.95
CA SER A 453 36.69 25.47 12.63
C SER A 453 36.36 26.26 13.90
N SER A 454 37.36 26.58 14.71
CA SER A 454 37.17 27.35 15.96
C SER A 454 36.61 28.75 15.68
N LYS A 455 37.10 29.40 14.62
CA LYS A 455 36.67 30.74 14.21
C LYS A 455 35.27 30.73 13.61
N ILE A 456 34.91 29.72 12.80
CA ILE A 456 33.54 29.55 12.30
C ILE A 456 32.55 29.44 13.45
N ILE A 457 32.82 28.56 14.41
CA ILE A 457 31.92 28.33 15.55
C ILE A 457 31.72 29.64 16.34
N THR A 458 32.81 30.35 16.63
CA THR A 458 32.79 31.61 17.38
C THR A 458 31.99 32.68 16.66
N LEU A 459 32.25 32.91 15.36
CA LEU A 459 31.54 33.93 14.59
C LEU A 459 30.07 33.57 14.36
N ALA A 460 29.77 32.30 14.08
CA ALA A 460 28.39 31.85 13.89
C ALA A 460 27.57 31.99 15.16
N ASN A 461 28.17 31.77 16.34
CA ASN A 461 27.50 31.85 17.63
C ASN A 461 27.67 33.19 18.36
N GLN A 462 28.12 34.25 17.69
CA GLN A 462 28.11 35.61 18.26
C GLN A 462 26.70 35.96 18.73
N ASP A 463 26.59 36.58 19.91
CA ASP A 463 25.31 36.91 20.56
C ASP A 463 24.38 35.69 20.75
N ASN A 464 24.95 34.48 20.86
CA ASN A 464 24.23 33.20 20.96
C ASN A 464 23.35 32.84 19.76
N GLU A 465 23.52 33.48 18.61
CA GLU A 465 22.61 33.34 17.47
C GLU A 465 22.52 31.93 16.89
N TRP A 466 23.64 31.21 16.83
CA TRP A 466 23.65 29.82 16.37
C TRP A 466 22.96 28.89 17.36
N SER A 467 23.14 29.13 18.66
CA SER A 467 22.43 28.39 19.71
C SER A 467 20.92 28.65 19.65
N ASP A 468 20.51 29.91 19.44
CA ASP A 468 19.12 30.27 19.23
C ASP A 468 18.55 29.68 17.94
N TYR A 469 19.34 29.64 16.86
CA TYR A 469 18.98 29.00 15.60
C TYR A 469 18.66 27.52 15.83
N LYS A 470 19.54 26.79 16.53
CA LYS A 470 19.32 25.38 16.90
C LYS A 470 18.05 25.21 17.74
N LYS A 471 17.85 26.08 18.75
CA LYS A 471 16.63 26.07 19.56
C LYS A 471 15.36 26.24 18.71
N ARG A 472 15.32 27.20 17.78
CA ARG A 472 14.14 27.41 16.91
C ARG A 472 13.92 26.26 15.93
N ARG A 473 15.00 25.64 15.44
CA ARG A 473 14.91 24.40 14.64
C ARG A 473 14.26 23.28 15.45
N ASP A 474 14.68 23.09 16.69
CA ASP A 474 14.17 22.03 17.55
C ASP A 474 12.71 22.29 17.95
N GLU A 475 12.33 23.54 18.23
CA GLU A 475 10.92 23.96 18.41
C GLU A 475 10.05 23.63 17.18
N SER A 476 10.53 23.95 15.97
CA SER A 476 9.85 23.61 14.71
C SER A 476 9.69 22.10 14.52
N ALA A 477 10.73 21.31 14.85
CA ALA A 477 10.68 19.86 14.81
C ALA A 477 9.69 19.28 15.84
N GLN A 478 9.61 19.84 17.04
CA GLN A 478 8.61 19.44 18.05
C GLN A 478 7.18 19.72 17.60
N ILE A 479 6.93 20.86 16.94
CA ILE A 479 5.62 21.17 16.36
C ILE A 479 5.26 20.16 15.26
N GLU A 480 6.21 19.83 14.39
CA GLU A 480 5.99 18.81 13.36
C GLU A 480 5.69 17.43 13.96
N ASN A 481 6.40 17.04 15.02
CA ASN A 481 6.14 15.79 15.73
C ASN A 481 4.72 15.75 16.34
N LYS A 482 4.25 16.87 16.92
CA LYS A 482 2.86 17.00 17.41
C LYS A 482 1.86 16.86 16.26
N ARG A 483 2.12 17.54 15.13
CA ARG A 483 1.28 17.47 13.92
C ARG A 483 1.22 16.06 13.35
N PHE A 484 2.32 15.32 13.37
CA PHE A 484 2.39 13.93 12.91
C PHE A 484 1.61 12.97 13.83
N LYS A 485 1.68 13.15 15.16
CA LYS A 485 0.84 12.38 16.11
C LYS A 485 -0.65 12.60 15.87
N LEU A 486 -1.05 13.85 15.60
CA LEU A 486 -2.42 14.17 15.21
C LEU A 486 -2.81 13.49 13.89
N GLU A 487 -1.93 13.50 12.89
CA GLU A 487 -2.18 12.84 11.61
C GLU A 487 -2.43 11.33 11.75
N LYS A 488 -1.67 10.63 12.59
CA LYS A 488 -1.92 9.21 12.88
C LYS A 488 -3.34 8.99 13.44
N THR A 489 -3.75 9.84 14.37
CA THR A 489 -5.11 9.77 14.96
C THR A 489 -6.19 10.08 13.92
N GLN A 490 -5.94 11.06 13.05
CA GLN A 490 -6.84 11.39 11.94
C GLN A 490 -7.02 10.20 11.00
N VAL A 491 -5.90 9.54 10.64
CA VAL A 491 -5.90 8.39 9.75
C VAL A 491 -6.64 7.19 10.35
N LEU A 492 -6.58 6.96 11.67
CA LEU A 492 -7.41 5.93 12.30
C LEU A 492 -8.91 6.20 12.10
N ALA A 493 -9.35 7.45 12.22
CA ALA A 493 -10.73 7.82 11.93
C ALA A 493 -11.07 7.66 10.44
N MET A 494 -10.13 7.96 9.54
CA MET A 494 -10.31 7.72 8.10
C MET A 494 -10.40 6.22 7.75
N ARG A 495 -9.63 5.35 8.42
CA ARG A 495 -9.74 3.89 8.25
C ARG A 495 -11.11 3.39 8.71
N LEU A 496 -11.61 3.91 9.84
CA LEU A 496 -12.95 3.58 10.35
C LEU A 496 -14.06 3.98 9.38
N THR A 497 -14.03 5.21 8.86
CA THR A 497 -15.03 5.65 7.87
C THR A 497 -14.92 4.84 6.59
N HIS A 498 -13.71 4.56 6.11
CA HIS A 498 -13.48 3.76 4.91
C HIS A 498 -14.05 2.33 5.04
N GLU A 499 -13.92 1.69 6.20
CA GLU A 499 -14.44 0.35 6.42
C GLU A 499 -15.97 0.33 6.53
N ILE A 500 -16.58 1.30 7.19
CA ILE A 500 -18.04 1.46 7.22
C ILE A 500 -18.57 1.64 5.78
N GLU A 501 -17.89 2.46 4.98
CA GLU A 501 -18.22 2.62 3.56
C GLU A 501 -18.11 1.33 2.78
N ASN A 502 -17.08 0.52 3.01
CA ASN A 502 -16.92 -0.79 2.36
C ASN A 502 -18.12 -1.71 2.67
N VAL A 503 -18.58 -1.78 3.93
CA VAL A 503 -19.75 -2.58 4.30
C VAL A 503 -21.01 -2.10 3.56
N VAL A 504 -21.25 -0.79 3.55
CA VAL A 504 -22.40 -0.19 2.84
C VAL A 504 -22.36 -0.50 1.35
N LEU A 505 -21.22 -0.26 0.70
CA LEU A 505 -21.06 -0.53 -0.73
C LEU A 505 -21.24 -2.01 -1.06
N ARG A 506 -20.78 -2.91 -0.18
CA ARG A 506 -20.96 -4.35 -0.39
C ARG A 506 -22.43 -4.77 -0.36
N VAL A 507 -23.22 -4.23 0.58
CA VAL A 507 -24.66 -4.51 0.66
C VAL A 507 -25.42 -3.94 -0.54
N ALA A 508 -25.00 -2.77 -1.04
CA ALA A 508 -25.58 -2.14 -2.21
C ALA A 508 -25.24 -2.86 -3.53
N LEU A 509 -24.08 -3.53 -3.62
CA LEU A 509 -23.57 -4.14 -4.85
C LEU A 509 -24.59 -5.06 -5.56
N PRO A 510 -25.20 -6.07 -4.90
CA PRO A 510 -26.15 -6.97 -5.56
C PRO A 510 -27.49 -6.30 -5.89
N LYS A 511 -27.80 -5.15 -5.28
CA LYS A 511 -29.06 -4.43 -5.49
C LYS A 511 -29.06 -3.63 -6.80
N ILE A 512 -27.88 -3.33 -7.36
CA ILE A 512 -27.74 -2.43 -8.51
C ILE A 512 -26.95 -3.01 -9.69
N ASN A 513 -26.40 -4.22 -9.57
CA ASN A 513 -25.57 -4.87 -10.58
C ASN A 513 -26.08 -6.26 -11.01
N SER A 514 -25.59 -6.75 -12.15
CA SER A 514 -25.90 -8.08 -12.66
C SER A 514 -25.22 -9.20 -11.85
N PRO A 515 -25.72 -10.44 -11.93
CA PRO A 515 -25.07 -11.62 -11.35
C PRO A 515 -23.60 -11.76 -11.71
N ASP A 516 -23.20 -11.46 -12.96
CA ASP A 516 -21.81 -11.57 -13.39
C ASP A 516 -20.88 -10.66 -12.59
N ILE A 517 -21.29 -9.41 -12.31
CA ILE A 517 -20.48 -8.48 -11.50
C ILE A 517 -20.36 -8.98 -10.05
N ILE A 518 -21.42 -9.57 -9.51
CA ILE A 518 -21.42 -10.15 -8.16
C ILE A 518 -20.49 -11.37 -8.09
N GLU A 519 -20.52 -12.23 -9.11
CA GLU A 519 -19.60 -13.37 -9.22
C GLU A 519 -18.15 -12.88 -9.32
N ARG A 520 -17.86 -11.88 -10.16
CA ARG A 520 -16.52 -11.28 -10.26
C ARG A 520 -16.02 -10.72 -8.94
N TYR A 521 -16.87 -10.08 -8.15
CA TYR A 521 -16.53 -9.61 -6.81
C TYR A 521 -16.21 -10.77 -5.86
N THR A 522 -17.05 -11.81 -5.87
CA THR A 522 -16.88 -13.00 -5.02
C THR A 522 -15.56 -13.70 -5.29
N LEU A 523 -15.18 -13.87 -6.57
CA LEU A 523 -13.90 -14.47 -6.97
C LEU A 523 -12.68 -13.69 -6.45
N ILE A 524 -12.77 -12.35 -6.40
CA ILE A 524 -11.71 -11.51 -5.83
C ILE A 524 -11.65 -11.71 -4.32
N GLU A 525 -12.79 -11.69 -3.62
CA GLU A 525 -12.83 -11.92 -2.17
C GLU A 525 -12.30 -13.31 -1.79
N GLU A 526 -12.62 -14.35 -2.56
CA GLU A 526 -12.10 -15.71 -2.36
C GLU A 526 -10.58 -15.74 -2.49
N LEU A 527 -10.02 -15.06 -3.51
CA LEU A 527 -8.57 -14.98 -3.69
C LEU A 527 -7.91 -14.16 -2.57
N GLU A 528 -8.53 -13.08 -2.10
CA GLU A 528 -8.08 -12.30 -0.93
C GLU A 528 -8.17 -13.11 0.38
N LYS A 529 -9.03 -14.13 0.47
CA LYS A 529 -9.17 -15.02 1.64
C LYS A 529 -8.25 -16.23 1.59
N THR A 530 -7.30 -16.28 0.65
CA THR A 530 -6.29 -17.34 0.58
C THR A 530 -5.62 -17.54 1.94
N ILE A 531 -5.54 -18.79 2.37
CA ILE A 531 -4.75 -19.22 3.53
C ILE A 531 -3.46 -19.85 3.00
N LEU A 532 -2.32 -19.29 3.38
CA LEU A 532 -1.03 -19.87 3.05
C LEU A 532 -0.77 -21.04 4.01
N ARG A 533 -0.96 -22.28 3.55
CA ARG A 533 -0.78 -23.48 4.38
C ARG A 533 0.70 -23.87 4.44
N GLN A 534 1.16 -24.24 5.62
CA GLN A 534 2.41 -25.02 5.76
C GLN A 534 2.18 -26.39 5.09
N SER A 535 3.18 -26.92 4.37
CA SER A 535 3.15 -28.37 4.10
C SER A 535 3.22 -29.07 5.45
N LYS A 536 2.25 -29.94 5.71
CA LYS A 536 2.45 -30.97 6.73
C LYS A 536 3.57 -31.86 6.20
N ASP A 537 4.66 -31.94 6.95
CA ASP A 537 5.72 -32.93 6.73
C ASP A 537 5.16 -34.36 6.77
#